data_AF-H2EMZ1-F1
#
_entry.id   AF-H2EMZ1-F1
#
_cell.length_a   1.000
_cell.length_b   1.000
_cell.length_c   1.000
_cell.angle_alpha   90.00
_cell.angle_beta   90.00
_cell.angle_gamma   90.00
#
_symmetry.space_group_name_H-M   'P 1'
#
loop_
_entity.id
_entity.type
_entity.pdbx_description
1 polymer ?
#
loop_
_entity_poly.entity_id
_entity_poly.type
_entity_poly.pdbx_seq_one_letter_code
_entity_poly.pdbx_strand_id
1 'polypeptide(L)'
;ETFQDISNKTFMPILDCENVDECKKNGVRGTLHMQTRACRFSPFQEVKIQEMVLELMSKCITLIQMTVHVNGALTRTLNPGDVVHLAGIFLPVPYTGFQAIRAGLLTDTYLELHYVLQLKKQYSEMELTPEISVQIDLLKTDPALYNRLAQSIAPEIYGHFDVKKALLLLLVGGVTKVTGDGMKIRGDLNICL
;
A
#
# COMPACT_ATOMS: atom_id res chain seq x y z
N GLU A 1 -16.07 -28.99 -21.61
CA GLU A 1 -14.94 -28.10 -21.24
C GLU A 1 -14.11 -28.80 -20.18
N THR A 2 -12.79 -28.71 -20.24
CA THR A 2 -11.86 -29.30 -19.28
C THR A 2 -11.22 -28.20 -18.45
N PHE A 3 -11.28 -28.32 -17.13
CA PHE A 3 -10.68 -27.37 -16.20
C PHE A 3 -9.41 -27.94 -15.59
N GLN A 4 -8.37 -27.12 -15.48
CA GLN A 4 -7.10 -27.45 -14.85
C GLN A 4 -6.84 -26.43 -13.74
N ASP A 5 -6.67 -26.90 -12.51
CA ASP A 5 -6.27 -26.05 -11.39
C ASP A 5 -4.78 -25.72 -11.49
N ILE A 6 -4.45 -24.43 -11.43
CA ILE A 6 -3.08 -23.93 -11.51
C ILE A 6 -2.62 -23.56 -10.10
N SER A 7 -1.78 -24.41 -9.50
CA SER A 7 -1.20 -24.15 -8.17
C SER A 7 0.11 -23.38 -8.22
N ASN A 8 0.86 -23.49 -9.31
CA ASN A 8 2.23 -22.99 -9.43
C ASN A 8 2.33 -21.87 -10.47
N LYS A 9 3.32 -20.98 -10.31
CA LYS A 9 3.64 -19.93 -11.30
C LYS A 9 3.96 -20.50 -12.68
N THR A 10 4.51 -21.70 -12.73
CA THR A 10 4.78 -22.46 -13.96
C THR A 10 3.78 -23.60 -14.07
N PHE A 11 3.08 -23.67 -15.20
CA PHE A 11 2.13 -24.75 -15.51
C PHE A 11 2.25 -25.17 -16.97
N MET A 12 1.90 -26.42 -17.25
CA MET A 12 1.82 -26.94 -18.61
C MET A 12 0.34 -27.06 -19.01
N PRO A 13 -0.08 -26.43 -20.13
CA PRO A 13 -1.46 -26.50 -20.57
C PRO A 13 -1.79 -27.91 -21.08
N ILE A 14 -3.00 -28.37 -20.80
CA ILE A 14 -3.54 -29.61 -21.36
C ILE A 14 -3.90 -29.36 -22.82
N LEU A 15 -3.21 -30.05 -23.74
CA LEU A 15 -3.42 -29.91 -25.19
C LEU A 15 -4.37 -30.96 -25.76
N ASP A 16 -4.49 -32.12 -25.14
CA ASP A 16 -5.32 -33.23 -25.61
C ASP A 16 -6.58 -33.38 -24.75
N CYS A 17 -7.72 -33.62 -25.40
CA CYS A 17 -8.98 -33.81 -24.70
C CYS A 17 -8.98 -35.12 -23.90
N GLU A 18 -9.00 -35.02 -22.58
CA GLU A 18 -8.96 -36.18 -21.67
C GLU A 18 -10.35 -36.77 -21.35
N ASN A 19 -11.41 -36.30 -22.01
CA ASN A 19 -12.79 -36.70 -21.72
C ASN A 19 -13.00 -38.20 -21.95
N VAL A 20 -13.42 -38.91 -20.90
CA VAL A 20 -13.56 -40.37 -20.88
C VAL A 20 -14.74 -40.83 -21.73
N ASP A 21 -15.82 -40.06 -21.78
CA ASP A 21 -17.08 -40.49 -22.39
C ASP A 21 -17.16 -40.31 -23.90
N GLU A 22 -16.40 -39.38 -24.47
CA GLU A 22 -16.40 -39.10 -25.91
C GLU A 22 -15.03 -39.39 -26.56
N CYS A 23 -13.99 -38.65 -26.18
CA CYS A 23 -12.71 -38.69 -26.89
C CYS A 23 -11.93 -39.98 -26.63
N LYS A 24 -11.84 -40.45 -25.37
CA LYS A 24 -11.12 -41.68 -25.04
C LYS A 24 -11.84 -42.94 -25.51
N LYS A 25 -13.18 -43.00 -25.41
CA LYS A 25 -13.98 -44.14 -25.89
C LYS A 25 -13.96 -44.27 -27.41
N ASN A 26 -14.00 -43.16 -28.14
CA ASN A 26 -14.03 -43.18 -29.61
C ASN A 26 -12.62 -43.25 -30.24
N GLY A 27 -11.55 -43.23 -29.44
CA GLY A 27 -10.16 -43.21 -29.94
C GLY A 27 -9.79 -41.95 -30.73
N VAL A 28 -10.58 -40.88 -30.60
CA VAL A 28 -10.40 -39.62 -31.32
C VAL A 28 -9.63 -38.64 -30.46
N ARG A 29 -8.53 -38.09 -30.99
CA ARG A 29 -7.75 -37.03 -30.33
C ARG A 29 -8.28 -35.67 -30.73
N GLY A 30 -9.04 -35.04 -29.84
CA GLY A 30 -9.43 -33.63 -29.98
C GLY A 30 -8.38 -32.72 -29.36
N THR A 31 -7.94 -31.70 -30.08
CA THR A 31 -7.05 -30.67 -29.54
C THR A 31 -7.82 -29.65 -28.73
N LEU A 32 -7.37 -29.38 -27.51
CA LEU A 32 -7.91 -28.35 -26.64
C LEU A 32 -7.27 -27.00 -26.95
N HIS A 33 -8.08 -25.96 -26.89
CA HIS A 33 -7.65 -24.58 -27.02
C HIS A 33 -8.03 -23.80 -25.76
N MET A 34 -7.12 -22.96 -25.28
CA MET A 34 -7.36 -22.15 -24.08
C MET A 34 -8.39 -21.05 -24.38
N GLN A 35 -9.44 -20.99 -23.57
CA GLN A 35 -10.45 -19.93 -23.64
C GLN A 35 -10.40 -19.06 -22.40
N THR A 36 -9.88 -17.84 -22.53
CA THR A 36 -9.73 -16.91 -21.40
C THR A 36 -11.05 -16.53 -20.74
N ARG A 37 -12.15 -16.43 -21.49
CA ARG A 37 -13.47 -16.08 -20.94
C ARG A 37 -14.09 -17.17 -20.07
N ALA A 38 -13.72 -18.43 -20.29
CA ALA A 38 -14.14 -19.57 -19.47
C ALA A 38 -13.24 -19.77 -18.24
N CYS A 39 -12.11 -19.06 -18.17
CA CYS A 39 -11.19 -19.11 -17.04
C CYS A 39 -11.59 -18.14 -15.92
N ARG A 40 -11.34 -18.55 -14.67
CA ARG A 40 -11.44 -17.68 -13.51
C ARG A 40 -10.08 -17.07 -13.21
N PHE A 41 -9.99 -15.74 -13.19
CA PHE A 41 -8.80 -15.03 -12.77
C PHE A 41 -9.00 -14.37 -11.40
N SER A 42 -7.95 -14.35 -10.60
CA SER A 42 -7.88 -13.61 -9.34
C SER A 42 -6.87 -12.46 -9.46
N PRO A 43 -7.14 -11.29 -8.89
CA PRO A 43 -6.18 -10.20 -8.88
C PRO A 43 -4.97 -10.57 -8.02
N PHE A 44 -3.79 -10.21 -8.51
CA PHE A 44 -2.48 -10.46 -7.90
C PHE A 44 -1.66 -9.16 -7.97
N GLN A 45 -0.98 -8.82 -6.88
CA GLN A 45 -0.08 -7.68 -6.81
C GLN A 45 1.17 -8.05 -6.01
N GLU A 46 2.34 -7.70 -6.54
CA GLU A 46 3.61 -7.84 -5.84
C GLU A 46 4.02 -6.48 -5.25
N VAL A 47 4.30 -6.47 -3.95
CA VAL A 47 4.72 -5.27 -3.21
C VAL A 47 6.08 -5.55 -2.57
N LYS A 48 7.00 -4.59 -2.67
CA LYS A 48 8.28 -4.67 -1.96
C LYS A 48 8.24 -3.74 -0.77
N ILE A 49 8.51 -4.28 0.40
CA ILE A 49 8.59 -3.50 1.63
C ILE A 49 10.04 -3.31 2.04
N GLN A 50 10.26 -2.20 2.73
CA GLN A 50 11.54 -1.86 3.33
C GLN A 50 11.31 -1.66 4.82
N GLU A 51 12.27 -2.10 5.63
CA GLU A 51 12.26 -1.85 7.06
C GLU A 51 12.16 -0.36 7.35
N MET A 52 11.39 -0.01 8.39
CA MET A 52 11.38 1.34 8.92
C MET A 52 12.75 1.64 9.52
N VAL A 53 13.30 2.82 9.23
CA VAL A 53 14.56 3.26 9.81
C VAL A 53 14.35 3.44 11.32
N LEU A 54 14.64 2.40 12.09
CA LEU A 54 14.77 2.52 13.53
C LEU A 54 16.14 3.15 13.81
N GLU A 55 16.20 4.13 14.73
CA GLU A 55 17.43 4.82 15.14
C GLU A 55 18.54 3.88 15.67
N LEU A 56 18.20 2.63 16.00
CA LEU A 56 19.16 1.61 16.41
C LEU A 56 19.62 0.77 15.22
N MET A 57 20.67 1.24 14.53
CA MET A 57 21.90 0.47 14.25
C MET A 57 22.69 1.19 13.16
N SER A 58 23.53 2.13 13.57
CA SER A 58 24.40 2.99 12.76
C SER A 58 25.50 2.28 11.95
N LYS A 59 25.38 0.97 11.68
CA LYS A 59 26.43 0.17 11.02
C LYS A 59 25.96 -0.84 9.96
N CYS A 60 24.65 -1.02 9.73
CA CYS A 60 24.18 -1.89 8.64
C CYS A 60 23.69 -1.03 7.45
N ILE A 61 24.44 -1.05 6.34
CA ILE A 61 24.20 -0.19 5.16
C ILE A 61 23.16 -0.80 4.20
N THR A 62 22.80 -2.07 4.38
CA THR A 62 21.85 -2.74 3.49
C THR A 62 20.49 -2.83 4.14
N LEU A 63 19.60 -1.93 3.69
CA LEU A 63 18.17 -2.01 3.94
C LEU A 63 17.65 -3.35 3.42
N ILE A 64 17.19 -4.22 4.31
CA ILE A 64 16.63 -5.50 3.91
C ILE A 64 15.28 -5.21 3.23
N GLN A 65 15.14 -5.70 2.00
CA GLN A 65 13.90 -5.64 1.25
C GLN A 65 13.24 -7.02 1.31
N MET A 66 11.93 -7.04 1.52
CA MET A 66 11.14 -8.28 1.49
C MET A 66 10.02 -8.15 0.46
N THR A 67 9.80 -9.22 -0.30
CA THR A 67 8.71 -9.30 -1.26
C THR A 67 7.44 -9.80 -0.58
N VAL A 68 6.33 -9.12 -0.83
CA VAL A 68 5.01 -9.43 -0.31
C VAL A 68 4.07 -9.68 -1.49
N HIS A 69 3.37 -10.81 -1.46
CA HIS A 69 2.32 -11.12 -2.43
C HIS A 69 0.96 -10.76 -1.85
N VAL A 70 0.18 -9.98 -2.62
CA VAL A 70 -1.16 -9.53 -2.26
C VAL A 70 -2.16 -10.14 -3.22
N ASN A 71 -3.12 -10.89 -2.67
CA ASN A 71 -4.09 -11.64 -3.43
C ASN A 71 -5.52 -11.11 -3.17
N GLY A 72 -6.39 -11.21 -4.19
CA GLY A 72 -7.83 -10.99 -4.00
C GLY A 72 -8.20 -9.54 -3.69
N ALA A 73 -9.10 -9.36 -2.72
CA ALA A 73 -9.68 -8.05 -2.38
C ALA A 73 -8.68 -7.07 -1.74
N LEU A 74 -7.55 -7.56 -1.23
CA LEU A 74 -6.50 -6.71 -0.64
C LEU A 74 -5.67 -5.99 -1.70
N THR A 75 -5.79 -6.37 -2.98
CA THR A 75 -5.09 -5.69 -4.07
C THR A 75 -5.55 -4.23 -4.18
N ARG A 76 -4.62 -3.32 -4.50
CA ARG A 76 -4.83 -1.86 -4.58
C ARG A 76 -5.14 -1.14 -3.26
N THR A 77 -5.05 -1.80 -2.12
CA THR A 77 -5.21 -1.13 -0.82
C THR A 77 -3.96 -0.31 -0.46
N LEU A 78 -2.78 -0.76 -0.88
CA LEU A 78 -1.48 -0.17 -0.56
C LEU A 78 -1.00 0.82 -1.63
N ASN A 79 -0.49 1.98 -1.19
CA ASN A 79 0.21 2.92 -2.06
C ASN A 79 1.72 2.99 -1.74
N PRO A 80 2.56 3.35 -2.73
CA PRO A 80 3.99 3.57 -2.49
C PRO A 80 4.20 4.70 -1.47
N GLY A 81 4.98 4.42 -0.43
CA GLY A 81 5.30 5.39 0.63
C GLY A 81 4.41 5.31 1.87
N ASP A 82 3.38 4.46 1.86
CA ASP A 82 2.54 4.23 3.04
C ASP A 82 3.34 3.55 4.15
N VAL A 83 3.09 3.98 5.40
CA VAL A 83 3.58 3.28 6.59
C VAL A 83 2.52 2.29 7.01
N VAL A 84 2.83 0.99 6.91
CA VAL A 84 1.86 -0.08 7.06
C VAL A 84 2.36 -1.19 7.98
N HIS A 85 1.41 -1.81 8.67
CA HIS A 85 1.59 -3.09 9.34
C HIS A 85 0.96 -4.18 8.50
N LEU A 86 1.76 -5.21 8.20
CA LEU A 86 1.38 -6.33 7.36
C LEU A 86 1.41 -7.60 8.20
N ALA A 87 0.37 -8.42 8.09
CA ALA A 87 0.31 -9.74 8.70
C ALA A 87 -0.01 -10.79 7.63
N GLY A 88 0.68 -11.92 7.70
CA GLY A 88 0.67 -12.91 6.64
C GLY A 88 1.48 -14.16 6.96
N ILE A 89 1.59 -15.05 5.99
CA ILE A 89 2.36 -16.29 6.09
C ILE A 89 3.68 -16.12 5.35
N PHE A 90 4.78 -16.51 5.99
CA PHE A 90 6.11 -16.45 5.39
C PHE A 90 6.43 -17.77 4.69
N LEU A 91 6.65 -17.72 3.37
CA LEU A 91 6.81 -18.90 2.52
C LEU A 91 8.07 -18.80 1.64
N PRO A 92 8.80 -19.90 1.44
CA PRO A 92 9.88 -19.98 0.47
C PRO A 92 9.34 -20.18 -0.96
N VAL A 93 10.01 -19.59 -1.95
CA VAL A 93 9.83 -19.92 -3.37
C VAL A 93 10.92 -20.91 -3.77
N PRO A 94 10.58 -22.15 -4.16
CA PRO A 94 11.56 -23.07 -4.71
C PRO A 94 12.01 -22.59 -6.10
N TYR A 95 13.31 -22.59 -6.36
CA TYR A 95 13.82 -22.39 -7.71
C TYR A 95 13.57 -23.64 -8.58
N THR A 96 13.15 -23.43 -9.82
CA THR A 96 12.92 -24.51 -10.80
C THR A 96 13.89 -24.39 -11.98
N GLY A 97 14.24 -25.52 -12.62
CA GLY A 97 15.06 -25.56 -13.83
C GLY A 97 16.56 -25.32 -13.57
N PHE A 98 17.26 -24.71 -14.53
CA PHE A 98 18.72 -24.48 -14.46
C PHE A 98 19.16 -23.63 -13.26
N GLN A 99 18.27 -22.77 -12.74
CA GLN A 99 18.54 -21.98 -11.54
C GLN A 99 18.62 -22.84 -10.27
N ALA A 100 17.86 -23.94 -10.20
CA ALA A 100 17.90 -24.87 -9.07
C ALA A 100 19.27 -25.55 -8.92
N ILE A 101 19.94 -25.84 -10.05
CA ILE A 101 21.27 -26.46 -10.09
C ILE A 101 22.34 -25.55 -9.47
N ARG A 102 22.18 -24.22 -9.61
CA ARG A 102 23.14 -23.23 -9.11
C ARG A 102 22.82 -22.73 -7.69
N ALA A 103 21.54 -22.66 -7.33
CA ALA A 103 21.08 -22.06 -6.07
C ALA A 103 21.26 -22.97 -4.83
N GLY A 104 21.40 -24.29 -5.01
CA GLY A 104 21.58 -25.22 -3.89
C GLY A 104 20.36 -25.21 -2.95
N LEU A 105 20.58 -24.99 -1.65
CA LEU A 105 19.53 -24.87 -0.62
C LEU A 105 19.04 -23.43 -0.40
N LEU A 106 19.59 -22.45 -1.12
CA LEU A 106 19.17 -21.06 -0.99
C LEU A 106 17.81 -20.89 -1.67
N THR A 107 16.80 -20.45 -0.92
CA THR A 107 15.46 -20.17 -1.44
C THR A 107 15.13 -18.71 -1.21
N ASP A 108 14.61 -18.04 -2.23
CA ASP A 108 13.95 -16.75 -2.02
C ASP A 108 12.73 -16.95 -1.12
N THR A 109 12.40 -15.92 -0.34
CA THR A 109 11.25 -15.95 0.54
C THR A 109 10.33 -14.79 0.22
N TYR A 110 9.04 -15.00 0.45
CA TYR A 110 8.02 -13.97 0.32
C TYR A 110 7.01 -14.09 1.45
N LEU A 111 6.34 -12.99 1.73
CA LEU A 111 5.23 -12.95 2.66
C LEU A 111 3.92 -12.99 1.86
N GLU A 112 3.09 -13.99 2.08
CA GLU A 112 1.71 -14.01 1.59
C GLU A 112 0.82 -13.21 2.53
N LEU A 113 0.24 -12.12 2.03
CA LEU A 113 -0.47 -11.14 2.82
C LEU A 113 -1.92 -11.57 3.12
N HIS A 114 -2.28 -11.58 4.40
CA HIS A 114 -3.64 -11.86 4.84
C HIS A 114 -4.35 -10.64 5.41
N TYR A 115 -3.59 -9.70 5.98
CA TYR A 115 -4.16 -8.53 6.62
C TYR A 115 -3.22 -7.32 6.49
N VAL A 116 -3.83 -6.16 6.28
CA VAL A 116 -3.16 -4.87 6.12
C VAL A 116 -3.77 -3.88 7.08
N LEU A 117 -2.92 -3.20 7.84
CA LEU A 117 -3.28 -2.05 8.65
C LEU A 117 -2.41 -0.85 8.24
N GLN A 118 -3.04 0.16 7.67
CA GLN A 118 -2.38 1.43 7.33
C GLN A 118 -2.33 2.33 8.56
N LEU A 119 -1.13 2.70 8.99
CA LEU A 119 -0.95 3.58 10.15
C LEU A 119 -1.24 5.04 9.81
N LYS A 120 -0.83 5.47 8.61
CA LYS A 120 -1.13 6.80 8.09
C LYS A 120 -2.25 6.65 7.07
N LYS A 121 -3.50 6.82 7.50
CA LYS A 121 -4.59 7.11 6.57
C LYS A 121 -4.26 8.44 5.87
N GLN A 122 -4.59 8.58 4.59
CA GLN A 122 -4.53 9.90 3.96
C GLN A 122 -5.38 10.87 4.78
N TYR A 123 -4.98 12.15 4.88
CA TYR A 123 -5.72 13.16 5.64
C TYR A 123 -7.20 13.23 5.25
N SER A 124 -7.53 12.87 4.00
CA SER A 124 -8.90 12.77 3.49
C SER A 124 -9.76 11.67 4.14
N GLU A 125 -9.14 10.67 4.77
CA GLU A 125 -9.81 9.52 5.40
C GLU A 125 -9.75 9.55 6.93
N MET A 126 -9.32 10.67 7.53
CA MET A 126 -9.41 10.86 8.97
C MET A 126 -10.88 11.07 9.36
N GLU A 127 -11.50 10.02 9.91
CA GLU A 127 -12.88 10.07 10.37
C GLU A 127 -12.99 10.97 11.61
N LEU A 128 -13.92 11.95 11.56
CA LEU A 128 -14.23 12.80 12.68
C LEU A 128 -15.00 12.00 13.73
N THR A 129 -14.32 11.49 14.75
CA THR A 129 -15.00 10.83 15.86
C THR A 129 -15.79 11.85 16.68
N PRO A 130 -16.90 11.44 17.34
CA PRO A 130 -17.69 12.36 18.16
C PRO A 130 -16.85 12.99 19.28
N GLU A 131 -15.90 12.24 19.84
CA GLU A 131 -14.96 12.73 20.86
C GLU A 131 -14.09 13.88 20.35
N ILE A 132 -13.53 13.74 19.13
CA ILE A 132 -12.73 14.79 18.50
C ILE A 132 -13.59 16.04 18.25
N SER A 133 -14.84 15.87 17.80
CA SER A 133 -15.73 17.00 17.56
C SER A 133 -16.01 17.81 18.83
N VAL A 134 -16.24 17.14 19.96
CA VAL A 134 -16.45 17.79 21.27
C VAL A 134 -15.19 18.55 21.69
N GLN A 135 -14.00 17.96 21.53
CA GLN A 135 -12.75 18.63 21.84
C GLN A 135 -12.52 19.87 20.97
N ILE A 136 -12.83 19.79 19.68
CA ILE A 136 -12.75 20.93 18.75
C ILE A 136 -13.71 22.04 19.19
N ASP A 137 -14.94 21.70 19.56
CA ASP A 137 -15.93 22.69 19.99
C ASP A 137 -15.53 23.36 21.32
N LEU A 138 -14.95 22.61 22.26
CA LEU A 138 -14.35 23.19 23.45
C LEU A 138 -13.21 24.17 23.10
N LEU A 139 -12.33 23.80 22.17
CA LEU A 139 -11.24 24.68 21.73
C LEU A 139 -11.75 25.96 21.05
N LYS A 140 -12.85 25.89 20.29
CA LYS A 140 -13.47 27.07 19.66
C LYS A 140 -13.97 28.09 20.67
N THR A 141 -14.34 27.67 21.88
CA THR A 141 -14.82 28.60 22.92
C THR A 141 -13.72 29.46 23.53
N ASP A 142 -12.45 29.06 23.39
CA ASP A 142 -11.31 29.77 23.97
C ASP A 142 -11.00 31.04 23.15
N PRO A 143 -11.18 32.25 23.70
CA PRO A 143 -10.89 33.50 22.99
C PRO A 143 -9.39 33.69 22.71
N ALA A 144 -8.51 32.97 23.42
CA ALA A 144 -7.07 33.03 23.24
C ALA A 144 -6.51 31.88 22.36
N LEU A 145 -7.38 31.13 21.67
CA LEU A 145 -7.02 29.95 20.88
C LEU A 145 -5.83 30.20 19.94
N TYR A 146 -5.81 31.33 19.22
CA TYR A 146 -4.73 31.65 18.29
C TYR A 146 -3.35 31.75 18.97
N ASN A 147 -3.28 32.42 20.12
CA ASN A 147 -2.04 32.57 20.87
C ASN A 147 -1.62 31.24 21.53
N ARG A 148 -2.60 30.46 22.01
CA ARG A 148 -2.38 29.15 22.61
C ARG A 148 -1.83 28.14 21.60
N LEU A 149 -2.38 28.11 20.38
CA LEU A 149 -1.87 27.28 19.29
C LEU A 149 -0.46 27.72 18.88
N ALA A 150 -0.21 29.02 18.74
CA ALA A 150 1.13 29.52 18.43
C ALA A 150 2.16 29.16 19.51
N GLN A 151 1.77 29.16 20.79
CA GLN A 151 2.61 28.72 21.91
C GLN A 151 2.88 27.22 21.90
N SER A 152 1.91 26.42 21.45
CA SER A 152 2.07 24.98 21.33
C SER A 152 3.01 24.56 20.19
N ILE A 153 3.29 25.45 19.24
CA ILE A 153 4.30 25.23 18.20
C ILE A 153 5.69 25.48 18.81
N ALA A 154 6.54 24.44 18.76
CA ALA A 154 7.90 24.46 19.29
C ALA A 154 7.97 25.06 20.72
N PRO A 155 7.33 24.42 21.73
CA PRO A 155 7.24 24.95 23.09
C PRO A 155 8.61 25.07 23.78
N GLU A 156 9.61 24.33 23.29
CA GLU A 156 10.99 24.34 23.77
C GLU A 156 11.73 25.65 23.47
N ILE A 157 11.30 26.40 22.45
CA ILE A 157 11.93 27.66 22.06
C ILE A 157 11.19 28.82 22.75
N TYR A 158 11.90 29.58 23.57
CA TYR A 158 11.35 30.77 24.21
C TYR A 158 11.25 31.96 23.23
N GLY A 159 10.16 32.72 23.30
CA GLY A 159 9.96 33.94 22.52
C GLY A 159 9.52 33.70 21.06
N HIS A 160 9.85 34.65 20.19
CA HIS A 160 9.52 34.65 18.74
C HIS A 160 8.06 34.31 18.43
N PHE A 161 7.12 34.88 19.20
CA PHE A 161 5.68 34.59 19.05
C PHE A 161 5.17 34.89 17.64
N ASP A 162 5.67 35.94 16.98
CA ASP A 162 5.23 36.31 15.64
C ASP A 162 5.70 35.30 14.58
N VAL A 163 6.89 34.73 14.72
CA VAL A 163 7.38 33.66 13.84
C VAL A 163 6.56 32.40 14.04
N LYS A 164 6.26 32.02 15.29
CA LYS A 164 5.40 30.86 15.58
C LYS A 164 3.98 31.03 15.04
N LYS A 165 3.43 32.25 15.13
CA LYS A 165 2.15 32.62 14.52
C LYS A 165 2.17 32.53 13.00
N ALA A 166 3.25 32.98 12.37
CA ALA A 166 3.42 32.87 10.93
C ALA A 166 3.51 31.39 10.47
N LEU A 167 4.23 30.55 11.22
CA LEU A 167 4.28 29.10 11.01
C LEU A 167 2.93 28.42 11.23
N LEU A 168 2.15 28.86 12.22
CA LEU A 168 0.79 28.36 12.44
C LEU A 168 -0.09 28.62 11.20
N LEU A 169 -0.05 29.84 10.66
CA LEU A 169 -0.82 30.20 9.46
C LEU A 169 -0.32 29.44 8.21
N LEU A 170 0.98 29.13 8.14
CA LEU A 170 1.54 28.28 7.09
C LEU A 170 0.98 26.85 7.13
N LEU A 171 0.84 26.27 8.34
CA LEU A 171 0.30 24.92 8.52
C LEU A 171 -1.21 24.84 8.24
N VAL A 172 -1.97 25.86 8.65
CA VAL A 172 -3.40 25.96 8.33
C VAL A 172 -3.61 26.18 6.83
N GLY A 173 -2.69 26.91 6.20
CA GLY A 173 -2.76 27.26 4.78
C GLY A 173 -3.89 28.24 4.48
N GLY A 174 -4.11 28.47 3.19
CA GLY A 174 -5.20 29.31 2.70
C GLY A 174 -6.09 28.55 1.71
N VAL A 175 -7.25 29.14 1.39
CA VAL A 175 -8.21 28.55 0.47
C VAL A 175 -7.80 28.85 -0.97
N THR A 176 -7.64 27.81 -1.79
CA THR A 176 -7.45 27.97 -3.23
C THR A 176 -8.74 28.48 -3.86
N LYS A 177 -8.64 29.53 -4.69
CA LYS A 177 -9.80 30.10 -5.36
C LYS A 177 -9.73 29.81 -6.84
N VAL A 178 -10.86 29.36 -7.40
CA VAL A 178 -11.02 29.17 -8.84
C VAL A 178 -11.91 30.29 -9.34
N THR A 179 -11.39 31.12 -10.25
CA THR A 179 -12.14 32.18 -10.90
C THR A 179 -13.06 31.57 -11.96
N GLY A 180 -14.17 32.24 -12.29
CA GLY A 180 -15.11 31.80 -13.35
C GLY A 180 -14.45 31.53 -14.70
N ASP A 181 -13.31 32.17 -14.97
CA ASP A 181 -12.50 31.99 -16.19
C ASP A 181 -11.60 30.74 -16.17
N GLY A 182 -11.70 29.88 -15.15
CA GLY A 182 -10.92 28.65 -15.02
C GLY A 182 -9.50 28.83 -14.47
N MET A 183 -9.06 30.07 -14.23
CA MET A 183 -7.80 30.35 -13.54
C MET A 183 -7.87 29.94 -12.06
N LYS A 184 -6.82 29.28 -11.57
CA LYS A 184 -6.67 28.89 -10.16
C LYS A 184 -5.66 29.79 -9.47
N ILE A 185 -6.08 30.46 -8.41
CA ILE A 185 -5.22 31.25 -7.53
C ILE A 185 -4.84 30.37 -6.34
N ARG A 186 -3.53 30.14 -6.18
CA ARG A 186 -2.97 29.35 -5.07
C ARG A 186 -3.24 30.07 -3.75
N GLY A 187 -3.81 29.36 -2.78
CA GLY A 187 -4.09 29.87 -1.42
C GLY A 187 -2.95 29.59 -0.43
N ASP A 188 -2.02 28.71 -0.77
CA ASP A 188 -0.92 28.35 0.12
C ASP A 188 0.08 29.52 0.27
N LEU A 189 0.52 29.74 1.50
CA LEU A 189 1.54 30.72 1.82
C LEU A 189 2.93 30.08 1.70
N ASN A 190 3.92 30.85 1.27
CA ASN A 190 5.34 30.47 1.38
C ASN A 190 6.04 31.59 2.15
N ILE A 191 6.73 31.24 3.24
CA ILE A 191 7.37 32.20 4.15
C ILE A 191 8.88 31.96 4.07
N CYS A 192 9.65 33.03 3.93
CA CYS A 192 11.10 33.03 4.09
C CYS A 192 11.42 33.82 5.37
N LEU A 193 12.30 33.30 6.22
CA LEU A 193 12.67 33.87 7.52
C LEU A 193 14.14 34.27 7.53
#